data_AF-A0A946WUA8-F1
#
_entry.id   AF-A0A946WUA8-F1
#
_cell.length_a   1.000
_cell.length_b   1.000
_cell.length_c   1.000
_cell.angle_alpha   90.00
_cell.angle_beta   90.00
_cell.angle_gamma   90.00
#
_symmetry.space_group_name_H-M   'P 1'
#
loop_
_entity.id
_entity.type
_entity.pdbx_description
1 polymer ?
#
loop_
_entity_poly.entity_id
_entity_poly.type
_entity_poly.pdbx_seq_one_letter_code
_entity_poly.pdbx_strand_id
1 'polypeptide(L)'
;EGDNKGDKYVGEFINNQKTGQGTCTYANGEKYVGEWKDGKSHGEGVYTLSDGRIIEGLFEDGQYKNILLDEDNDDGTTIDFDNGEKYIKE
;
A
#
# COMPACT_ATOMS: atom_id res chain seq x y z
N GLU A 1 -9.81 11.88 -20.85
CA GLU A 1 -8.83 12.27 -19.84
C GLU A 1 -9.40 11.98 -18.47
N GLY A 2 -8.79 11.03 -17.74
CA GLY A 2 -9.25 10.63 -16.41
C GLY A 2 -8.75 11.62 -15.37
N ASP A 3 -9.52 12.68 -15.14
CA ASP A 3 -9.38 13.56 -13.98
C ASP A 3 -9.73 12.75 -12.71
N ASN A 4 -8.77 11.96 -12.20
CA ASN A 4 -8.84 11.42 -10.85
C ASN A 4 -8.56 12.56 -9.84
N LYS A 5 -9.47 13.54 -9.77
CA LYS A 5 -9.42 14.71 -8.88
C LYS A 5 -9.77 14.34 -7.43
N GLY A 6 -9.09 13.35 -6.86
CA GLY A 6 -9.34 12.94 -5.47
C GLY A 6 -8.08 12.62 -4.68
N ASP A 7 -7.07 12.08 -5.35
CA ASP A 7 -5.85 11.68 -4.68
C ASP A 7 -5.03 12.91 -4.25
N LYS A 8 -4.69 12.96 -2.97
CA LYS A 8 -3.85 13.99 -2.38
C LYS A 8 -2.54 13.37 -1.93
N TYR A 9 -1.44 13.90 -2.46
CA TYR A 9 -0.11 13.52 -1.99
C TYR A 9 0.56 14.70 -1.28
N VAL A 10 1.18 14.39 -0.15
CA VAL A 10 2.02 15.31 0.62
C VAL A 10 3.36 14.62 0.84
N GLY A 11 4.42 15.16 0.25
CA GLY A 11 5.76 14.59 0.31
C GLY A 11 6.66 15.19 -0.75
N GLU A 12 7.80 14.54 -0.98
CA GLU A 12 8.81 15.03 -1.92
C GLU A 12 8.47 14.63 -3.37
N PHE A 13 8.91 15.47 -4.30
CA PHE A 13 8.80 15.24 -5.74
C PHE A 13 10.14 15.48 -6.43
N ILE A 14 10.53 14.54 -7.30
CA ILE A 14 11.65 14.71 -8.23
C ILE A 14 11.14 14.37 -9.63
N ASN A 15 11.42 15.21 -10.62
CA ASN A 15 10.95 15.02 -12.01
C ASN A 15 9.43 14.77 -12.11
N ASN A 16 8.64 15.48 -11.31
CA ASN A 16 7.18 15.31 -11.20
C ASN A 16 6.72 13.92 -10.71
N GLN A 17 7.63 13.11 -10.16
CA GLN A 17 7.32 11.82 -9.55
C GLN A 17 7.45 11.90 -8.03
N LYS A 18 6.52 11.24 -7.33
CA LYS A 18 6.57 11.08 -5.87
C LYS A 18 7.85 10.32 -5.50
N THR A 19 8.56 10.82 -4.50
CA THR A 19 9.81 10.23 -4.02
C THR A 19 9.99 10.49 -2.53
N GLY A 20 10.93 9.79 -1.90
CA GLY A 20 11.27 9.97 -0.49
C GLY A 20 10.10 9.62 0.43
N GLN A 21 10.00 10.28 1.57
CA GLN A 21 8.90 10.04 2.51
C GLN A 21 7.65 10.82 2.09
N GLY A 22 6.50 10.15 2.09
CA GLY A 22 5.26 10.78 1.63
C GLY A 22 3.99 10.10 2.12
N THR A 23 2.93 10.91 2.18
CA THR A 23 1.57 10.46 2.47
C THR A 23 0.70 10.64 1.24
N CYS A 24 0.09 9.56 0.75
CA CYS A 24 -0.95 9.60 -0.28
C CYS A 24 -2.29 9.26 0.36
N THR A 25 -3.28 10.15 0.22
CA THR A 25 -4.68 9.88 0.55
C THR A 25 -5.41 9.69 -0.77
N TYR A 26 -6.01 8.53 -0.95
CA TYR A 26 -6.72 8.15 -2.16
C TYR A 26 -8.18 8.62 -2.11
N ALA A 27 -8.78 8.84 -3.27
CA ALA A 27 -10.17 9.29 -3.39
C ALA A 27 -11.18 8.33 -2.74
N ASN A 28 -10.85 7.04 -2.68
CA ASN A 28 -11.65 5.99 -2.05
C ASN A 28 -11.55 5.97 -0.51
N GLY A 29 -10.81 6.91 0.10
CA GLY A 29 -10.60 7.00 1.54
C GLY A 29 -9.42 6.20 2.06
N GLU A 30 -8.74 5.43 1.21
CA GLU A 30 -7.52 4.73 1.58
C GLU A 30 -6.37 5.71 1.77
N LYS A 31 -5.35 5.28 2.51
CA LYS A 31 -4.18 6.10 2.80
C LYS A 31 -2.92 5.27 2.82
N TYR A 32 -1.87 5.72 2.15
CA TYR A 32 -0.53 5.19 2.30
C TYR A 32 0.39 6.23 2.93
N VAL A 33 1.20 5.81 3.89
CA VAL A 33 2.28 6.60 4.50
C VAL A 33 3.55 5.76 4.44
N GLY A 34 4.59 6.24 3.78
CA GLY A 34 5.84 5.50 3.68
C GLY A 34 6.78 6.07 2.63
N GLU A 35 7.75 5.27 2.22
CA GLU A 35 8.66 5.65 1.15
C GLU A 35 8.00 5.58 -0.22
N TRP A 36 8.47 6.46 -1.10
CA TRP A 36 8.05 6.55 -2.49
C TRP A 36 9.30 6.54 -3.36
N LYS A 37 9.17 5.89 -4.51
CA LYS A 37 10.21 5.86 -5.53
C LYS A 37 9.56 5.80 -6.91
N ASP A 38 10.00 6.69 -7.80
CA ASP A 38 9.52 6.77 -9.18
C ASP A 38 7.99 6.85 -9.30
N GLY A 39 7.32 7.50 -8.33
CA GLY A 39 5.87 7.67 -8.30
C GLY A 39 5.10 6.52 -7.64
N LYS A 40 5.77 5.47 -7.16
CA LYS A 40 5.15 4.29 -6.53
C LYS A 40 5.55 4.16 -5.06
N SER A 41 4.72 3.51 -4.25
CA SER A 41 5.10 3.15 -2.87
C SER A 41 6.28 2.18 -2.89
N HIS A 42 7.21 2.40 -1.96
CA HIS A 42 8.45 1.66 -1.83
C HIS A 42 8.85 1.56 -0.36
N GLY A 43 9.83 0.73 -0.03
CA GLY A 43 10.40 0.66 1.31
C GLY A 43 9.39 0.33 2.41
N GLU A 44 9.66 0.77 3.63
CA GLU A 44 8.73 0.57 4.74
C GLU A 44 7.56 1.56 4.65
N GLY A 45 6.35 1.07 4.90
CA GLY A 45 5.16 1.91 4.91
C GLY A 45 3.95 1.28 5.60
N VAL A 46 2.92 2.09 5.73
CA VAL A 46 1.64 1.78 6.36
C VAL A 46 0.52 2.12 5.38
N TYR A 47 -0.28 1.13 5.02
CA TYR A 47 -1.47 1.27 4.19
C TYR A 47 -2.73 1.11 5.05
N THR A 48 -3.53 2.17 5.15
CA THR A 48 -4.85 2.16 5.76
C THR A 48 -5.89 1.95 4.67
N LEU A 49 -6.62 0.84 4.76
CA LEU A 49 -7.73 0.51 3.89
C LEU A 49 -8.97 1.35 4.25
N SER A 50 -9.89 1.49 3.30
CA SER A 50 -11.12 2.26 3.45
C SER A 50 -12.06 1.71 4.53
N ASP A 51 -11.94 0.43 4.87
CA ASP A 51 -12.65 -0.24 5.97
C ASP A 51 -11.94 -0.10 7.33
N GLY A 52 -10.83 0.64 7.39
CA GLY A 52 -10.07 0.93 8.61
C GLY A 52 -9.02 -0.12 8.98
N ARG A 53 -8.87 -1.20 8.20
CA ARG A 53 -7.74 -2.13 8.37
C ARG A 53 -6.41 -1.43 8.06
N ILE A 54 -5.36 -1.80 8.79
CA ILE A 54 -4.01 -1.25 8.63
C ILE A 54 -3.08 -2.38 8.22
N ILE A 55 -2.27 -2.14 7.19
CA ILE A 55 -1.24 -3.05 6.67
C ILE A 55 0.09 -2.32 6.79
N GLU A 56 0.96 -2.83 7.65
CA GLU A 56 2.32 -2.31 7.82
C GLU A 56 3.30 -3.31 7.20
N GLY A 57 4.29 -2.83 6.44
CA GLY A 57 5.34 -3.69 5.92
C GLY A 57 6.13 -3.07 4.79
N LEU A 58 6.82 -3.92 4.03
CA LEU A 58 7.65 -3.50 2.92
C LEU A 58 6.83 -3.36 1.64
N PHE A 59 7.12 -2.36 0.83
CA PHE A 59 6.51 -2.12 -0.46
C PHE A 59 7.61 -2.04 -1.52
N GLU A 60 7.36 -2.60 -2.70
CA GLU A 60 8.26 -2.55 -3.84
C GLU A 60 7.45 -2.34 -5.11
N ASP A 61 7.81 -1.32 -5.89
CA ASP A 61 7.13 -0.98 -7.13
C ASP A 61 5.59 -0.84 -7.02
N GLY A 62 5.11 -0.32 -5.89
CA GLY A 62 3.68 -0.14 -5.65
C GLY A 62 2.97 -1.35 -5.04
N GLN A 63 3.69 -2.45 -4.80
CA GLN A 63 3.13 -3.70 -4.31
C GLN A 63 3.60 -3.99 -2.89
N TYR A 64 2.71 -4.51 -2.06
CA TYR A 64 3.09 -5.00 -0.73
C TYR A 64 3.99 -6.23 -0.90
N LYS A 65 5.23 -6.12 -0.43
CA LYS A 65 6.19 -7.20 -0.39
C LYS A 65 5.95 -7.98 0.90
N ASN A 66 5.18 -9.05 0.77
CA ASN A 66 4.98 -9.99 1.86
C ASN A 66 6.34 -10.61 2.23
N ILE A 67 6.92 -10.21 3.37
CA ILE A 67 7.86 -11.09 4.06
C ILE A 67 6.95 -12.19 4.57
N LEU A 68 6.94 -13.33 3.86
CA LEU A 68 6.16 -14.52 4.19
C LEU A 68 6.14 -14.70 5.71
N LEU A 69 4.96 -14.50 6.32
CA LEU A 69 4.77 -14.82 7.72
C LEU A 69 5.00 -16.32 7.89
N ASP A 70 5.76 -16.61 8.95
CA ASP A 70 6.41 -17.88 9.27
C ASP A 70 5.54 -19.12 8.98
N GLU A 71 6.18 -20.16 8.43
CA GLU A 71 5.62 -21.52 8.27
C GLU A 71 5.12 -22.16 9.59
N ASP A 72 5.23 -21.45 10.73
CA ASP A 72 4.87 -21.87 12.08
C ASP A 72 3.58 -21.20 12.64
N ASN A 73 2.88 -20.34 11.88
CA ASN A 73 1.55 -19.83 12.30
C ASN A 73 0.42 -20.71 11.74
N ASP A 74 -0.13 -21.55 12.62
CA ASP A 74 -1.24 -22.50 12.41
C ASP A 74 -2.59 -21.84 12.04
N ASP A 75 -2.67 -20.51 11.91
CA ASP A 75 -3.90 -19.79 11.55
C ASP A 75 -4.07 -19.56 10.04
N GLY A 76 -3.06 -19.91 9.24
CA GLY A 76 -3.19 -20.11 7.79
C GLY A 76 -3.68 -18.89 7.00
N THR A 77 -3.42 -17.67 7.48
CA THR A 77 -3.90 -16.47 6.79
C THR A 77 -2.95 -16.03 5.67
N THR A 78 -3.38 -16.20 4.42
CA THR A 78 -2.74 -15.62 3.24
C THR A 78 -3.67 -14.61 2.56
N ILE A 79 -3.12 -13.55 1.97
CA ILE A 79 -3.88 -12.52 1.24
C ILE A 79 -3.37 -12.52 -0.21
N ASP A 80 -4.22 -12.96 -1.14
CA ASP A 80 -3.97 -12.85 -2.58
C ASP A 80 -4.53 -11.53 -3.13
N PHE A 81 -3.67 -10.73 -3.77
CA PHE A 81 -3.99 -9.35 -4.16
C PHE A 81 -4.49 -9.20 -5.61
N ASP A 82 -4.66 -10.28 -6.38
CA ASP A 82 -5.12 -10.17 -7.77
C ASP A 82 -6.57 -9.66 -7.90
N ASN A 83 -7.44 -9.88 -6.89
CA ASN A 83 -8.86 -9.47 -6.93
C ASN A 83 -9.38 -8.79 -5.64
N GLY A 84 -8.54 -8.55 -4.63
CA GLY A 84 -8.96 -7.85 -3.40
C GLY A 84 -9.97 -8.58 -2.51
N GLU A 85 -10.28 -9.85 -2.79
CA GLU A 85 -11.11 -10.68 -1.91
C GLU A 85 -10.25 -11.43 -0.89
N LYS A 86 -10.58 -11.25 0.38
CA LYS A 86 -9.98 -11.98 1.51
C LYS A 86 -10.65 -13.35 1.60
N TYR A 87 -9.89 -14.43 1.40
CA TYR A 87 -10.38 -15.79 1.67
C TYR A 87 -9.92 -16.23 3.06
N ILE A 88 -10.89 -16.58 3.91
CA ILE A 88 -10.63 -17.40 5.09
C ILE A 88 -10.75 -18.83 4.60
N LYS A 89 -9.67 -19.62 4.69
CA LYS A 89 -9.77 -21.07 4.47
C LYS A 89 -10.32 -21.68 5.76
N GLU A 90 -11.61 -22.02 5.76
CA GLU A 90 -12.14 -23.00 6.73
C GLU A 90 -11.47 -24.37 6.52
#